data_AF-A0A101H2Y5-F1
#
_entry.id   AF-A0A101H2Y5-F1
#
_cell.length_a   1.000
_cell.length_b   1.000
_cell.length_c   1.000
_cell.angle_alpha   90.00
_cell.angle_beta   90.00
_cell.angle_gamma   90.00
#
_symmetry.space_group_name_H-M   'P 1'
#
loop_
_entity.id
_entity.type
_entity.pdbx_description
1 polymer ?
#
loop_
_entity_poly.entity_id
_entity_poly.type
_entity_poly.pdbx_seq_one_letter_code
_entity_poly.pdbx_strand_id
1 'polypeptide(L)'
;MPTDREQAVFEAAIKLGALYHQFVGTPVSPETADAIEKAIESAVSLQPYVTEIHVRLDRSVMLDNPFGYSEVSGRMFNVTISTQVGDATCKAALRYENGYPMMSIID
;
A
#
# COMPACT_ATOMS: atom_id res chain seq x y z
N MET A 1 0.16 -6.24 27.72
CA MET A 1 0.05 -5.23 26.65
C MET A 1 1.18 -5.51 25.67
N PRO A 2 0.96 -5.36 24.36
CA PRO A 2 2.04 -5.47 23.39
C PRO A 2 3.13 -4.42 23.70
N THR A 3 4.37 -4.75 23.40
CA THR A 3 5.48 -3.79 23.37
C THR A 3 5.29 -2.80 22.23
N ASP A 4 5.93 -1.65 22.31
CA ASP A 4 5.90 -0.63 21.24
C ASP A 4 6.33 -1.21 19.88
N ARG A 5 7.33 -2.10 19.87
CA ARG A 5 7.78 -2.80 18.66
C ARG A 5 6.70 -3.71 18.08
N GLU A 6 6.04 -4.51 18.92
CA GLU A 6 4.93 -5.36 18.48
C GLU A 6 3.77 -4.52 17.96
N GLN A 7 3.47 -3.39 18.60
CA GLN A 7 2.43 -2.47 18.14
C GLN A 7 2.82 -1.81 16.80
N ALA A 8 4.06 -1.34 16.62
CA ALA A 8 4.50 -0.74 15.37
C ALA A 8 4.35 -1.73 14.19
N VAL A 9 4.77 -2.99 14.39
CA VAL A 9 4.58 -4.07 13.40
C VAL A 9 3.11 -4.34 13.14
N PHE A 10 2.30 -4.46 14.19
CA PHE A 10 0.86 -4.71 14.08
C PHE A 10 0.15 -3.61 13.29
N GLU A 11 0.50 -2.36 13.54
CA GLU A 11 -0.07 -1.23 12.82
C GLU A 11 0.35 -1.23 11.35
N ALA A 12 1.62 -1.49 11.03
CA ALA A 12 2.06 -1.61 9.64
C ALA A 12 1.26 -2.68 8.87
N ALA A 13 1.02 -3.84 9.50
CA ALA A 13 0.23 -4.92 8.93
C ALA A 13 -1.25 -4.52 8.70
N ILE A 14 -1.87 -3.84 9.67
CA ILE A 14 -3.24 -3.30 9.51
C ILE A 14 -3.31 -2.37 8.29
N LYS A 15 -2.34 -1.47 8.14
CA LYS A 15 -2.36 -0.45 7.09
C LYS A 15 -2.17 -1.07 5.71
N LEU A 16 -1.24 -2.02 5.56
CA LEU A 16 -1.06 -2.76 4.31
C LEU A 16 -2.34 -3.55 3.94
N GLY A 17 -2.97 -4.21 4.90
CA GLY A 17 -4.24 -4.89 4.68
C GLY A 17 -5.36 -3.94 4.27
N ALA A 18 -5.52 -2.84 5.02
CA ALA A 18 -6.56 -1.84 4.77
C ALA A 18 -6.39 -1.18 3.39
N LEU A 19 -5.18 -0.75 3.02
CA LEU A 19 -4.94 -0.12 1.72
C LEU A 19 -5.20 -1.11 0.57
N TYR A 20 -4.79 -2.38 0.71
CA TYR A 20 -5.00 -3.37 -0.33
C TYR A 20 -6.50 -3.56 -0.59
N HIS A 21 -7.28 -3.85 0.45
CA HIS A 21 -8.69 -4.18 0.30
C HIS A 21 -9.58 -2.96 0.03
N GLN A 22 -9.18 -1.77 0.47
CA GLN A 22 -9.95 -0.55 0.22
C GLN A 22 -9.85 -0.07 -1.24
N PHE A 23 -8.70 -0.28 -1.90
CA PHE A 23 -8.42 0.33 -3.20
C PHE A 23 -8.41 -0.65 -4.37
N VAL A 24 -8.25 -1.97 -4.15
CA VAL A 24 -8.44 -2.95 -5.23
C VAL A 24 -9.84 -2.80 -5.84
N GLY A 25 -9.92 -2.84 -7.17
CA GLY A 25 -11.15 -2.62 -7.93
C GLY A 25 -11.40 -1.17 -8.33
N THR A 26 -10.59 -0.21 -7.84
CA THR A 26 -10.70 1.19 -8.25
C THR A 26 -10.36 1.35 -9.73
N PRO A 27 -11.22 1.98 -10.56
CA PRO A 27 -10.87 2.30 -11.94
C PRO A 27 -9.62 3.17 -12.03
N VAL A 28 -8.69 2.77 -12.90
CA VAL A 28 -7.40 3.44 -13.10
C VAL A 28 -6.93 3.27 -14.55
N SER A 29 -6.13 4.23 -15.00
CA SER A 29 -5.40 4.21 -16.26
C SER A 29 -3.99 4.75 -16.02
N PRO A 30 -3.03 4.57 -16.95
CA PRO A 30 -1.69 5.13 -16.81
C PRO A 30 -1.66 6.63 -16.53
N GLU A 31 -2.62 7.39 -17.08
CA GLU A 31 -2.77 8.84 -16.94
C GLU A 31 -3.34 9.25 -15.57
N THR A 32 -4.16 8.39 -14.96
CA THR A 32 -4.83 8.67 -13.67
C THR A 32 -4.13 8.04 -12.48
N ALA A 33 -3.19 7.11 -12.71
CA ALA A 33 -2.46 6.38 -11.69
C ALA A 33 -1.83 7.29 -10.63
N ASP A 34 -1.21 8.41 -11.02
CA ASP A 34 -0.59 9.35 -10.06
C ASP A 34 -1.61 9.96 -9.09
N ALA A 35 -2.84 10.20 -9.54
CA ALA A 35 -3.89 10.73 -8.67
C ALA A 35 -4.36 9.67 -7.66
N ILE A 36 -4.46 8.41 -8.09
CA ILE A 36 -4.80 7.29 -7.21
C ILE A 36 -3.69 7.03 -6.19
N GLU A 37 -2.42 7.00 -6.62
CA GLU A 37 -1.25 6.86 -5.74
C GLU A 37 -1.29 7.91 -4.60
N LYS A 38 -1.44 9.19 -4.95
CA LYS A 38 -1.53 10.29 -3.97
C LYS A 38 -2.75 10.20 -3.07
N ALA A 39 -3.89 9.76 -3.59
CA ALA A 39 -5.10 9.58 -2.79
C ALA A 39 -4.92 8.46 -1.75
N ILE A 40 -4.28 7.35 -2.13
CA ILE A 40 -3.94 6.26 -1.21
C ILE A 40 -2.98 6.75 -0.14
N GLU A 41 -1.89 7.42 -0.54
CA GLU A 41 -0.91 7.98 0.41
C GLU A 41 -1.58 8.92 1.42
N SER A 42 -2.39 9.86 0.94
CA SER A 42 -3.09 10.83 1.78
C SER A 42 -4.12 10.17 2.71
N ALA A 43 -4.83 9.13 2.24
CA ALA A 43 -5.81 8.43 3.06
C ALA A 43 -5.14 7.57 4.15
N VAL A 44 -4.07 6.84 3.79
CA VAL A 44 -3.38 5.95 4.72
C VAL A 44 -2.52 6.72 5.72
N SER A 45 -1.96 7.88 5.35
CA SER A 45 -1.19 8.73 6.28
C SER A 45 -2.01 9.27 7.45
N LEU A 46 -3.35 9.28 7.35
CA LEU A 46 -4.25 9.68 8.44
C LEU A 46 -4.40 8.59 9.50
N GLN A 47 -4.03 7.35 9.20
CA GLN A 47 -4.23 6.24 10.13
C GLN A 47 -3.18 6.29 11.26
N PRO A 48 -3.50 5.76 12.46
CA PRO A 48 -2.61 5.86 13.62
C PRO A 48 -1.19 5.35 13.35
N TYR A 49 -0.20 6.05 13.89
CA TYR A 49 1.22 5.67 13.89
C TYR A 49 1.91 5.64 12.52
N VAL A 50 1.24 5.99 11.42
CA VAL A 50 1.89 6.12 10.11
C VAL A 50 2.76 7.37 10.11
N THR A 51 4.06 7.21 9.87
CA THR A 51 5.00 8.33 9.75
C THR A 51 5.33 8.63 8.29
N GLU A 52 5.29 7.61 7.43
CA GLU A 52 5.57 7.76 6.00
C GLU A 52 4.88 6.64 5.21
N ILE A 53 4.38 6.98 4.02
CA ILE A 53 3.92 5.99 3.04
C ILE A 53 4.28 6.48 1.64
N HIS A 54 4.73 5.54 0.81
CA HIS A 54 4.97 5.74 -0.62
C HIS A 54 4.23 4.66 -1.40
N VAL A 55 3.44 5.07 -2.39
CA VAL A 55 2.64 4.18 -3.23
C VAL A 55 3.02 4.40 -4.68
N ARG A 56 3.33 3.31 -5.38
CA ARG A 56 3.46 3.29 -6.85
C ARG A 56 2.60 2.18 -7.42
N LEU A 57 1.91 2.50 -8.51
CA LEU A 57 1.18 1.54 -9.32
C LEU A 57 1.98 1.27 -10.59
N ASP A 58 2.30 -0.01 -10.80
CA ASP A 58 2.95 -0.46 -12.03
C ASP A 58 1.98 -0.33 -13.22
N ARG A 59 2.25 0.67 -14.05
CA ARG A 59 1.47 0.97 -15.25
C ARG A 59 1.65 -0.07 -16.34
N SER A 60 2.77 -0.80 -16.35
CA SER A 60 3.07 -1.79 -17.39
C SER A 60 2.14 -3.00 -17.36
N VAL A 61 1.45 -3.22 -16.23
CA VAL A 61 0.47 -4.31 -16.05
C VAL A 61 -0.98 -3.81 -16.05
N MET A 62 -1.22 -2.54 -16.39
CA MET A 62 -2.56 -2.00 -16.63
C MET A 62 -3.04 -2.46 -18.02
N LEU A 63 -3.96 -3.42 -18.02
CA LEU A 63 -4.60 -3.94 -19.23
C LEU A 63 -5.98 -3.31 -19.35
N ASP A 64 -6.20 -2.56 -20.43
CA ASP A 64 -7.48 -1.93 -20.68
C ASP A 64 -8.58 -2.98 -20.92
N ASN A 65 -9.72 -2.77 -20.28
CA ASN A 65 -10.97 -3.42 -20.62
C ASN A 65 -11.56 -2.79 -21.91
N PRO A 66 -12.68 -3.29 -22.44
CA PRO A 66 -13.31 -2.73 -23.65
C PRO A 66 -13.72 -1.23 -23.56
N PHE A 67 -13.70 -0.64 -22.36
CA PHE A 67 -13.99 0.76 -22.10
C PHE A 67 -12.73 1.63 -21.89
N GLY A 68 -11.52 1.07 -22.06
CA GLY A 68 -10.28 1.84 -22.05
C GLY A 68 -9.72 2.15 -20.66
N TYR A 69 -10.00 1.31 -19.66
CA TYR A 69 -9.41 1.44 -18.31
C TYR A 69 -9.14 0.08 -17.68
N SER A 70 -8.30 0.06 -16.64
CA SER A 70 -8.03 -1.08 -15.77
C SER A 70 -8.62 -0.88 -14.38
N GLU A 71 -8.66 -1.93 -13.58
CA GLU A 71 -8.92 -1.83 -12.14
C GLU A 71 -7.61 -2.01 -11.36
N VAL A 72 -7.42 -1.22 -10.31
CA VAL A 72 -6.30 -1.40 -9.38
C VAL A 72 -6.31 -2.84 -8.89
N SER A 73 -5.20 -3.54 -9.06
CA SER A 73 -5.06 -4.93 -8.66
C SER A 73 -3.78 -5.13 -7.86
N GLY A 74 -3.71 -6.24 -7.10
CA GLY A 74 -2.53 -6.59 -6.30
C GLY A 74 -1.22 -6.65 -7.09
N ARG A 75 -1.30 -6.89 -8.40
CA ARG A 75 -0.13 -6.94 -9.29
C ARG A 75 0.52 -5.57 -9.52
N MET A 76 -0.24 -4.50 -9.34
CA MET A 76 0.22 -3.13 -9.59
C MET A 76 0.95 -2.54 -8.38
N PHE A 77 0.67 -3.02 -7.17
CA PHE A 77 1.17 -2.36 -5.97
C PHE A 77 2.68 -2.53 -5.78
N ASN A 78 3.34 -1.38 -5.59
CA ASN A 78 4.65 -1.25 -5.00
C ASN A 78 4.54 -0.19 -3.90
N VAL A 79 4.34 -0.64 -2.67
CA VAL A 79 4.09 0.21 -1.50
C VAL A 79 5.20 0.01 -0.48
N THR A 80 5.59 1.09 0.17
CA THR A 80 6.41 1.05 1.39
C THR A 80 5.74 1.94 2.43
N ILE A 81 5.64 1.44 3.66
CA ILE A 81 5.04 2.17 4.78
C ILE A 81 5.96 2.09 6.00
N SER A 82 6.06 3.20 6.73
CA SER A 82 6.75 3.29 8.01
C SER A 82 5.75 3.60 9.10
N THR A 83 5.80 2.84 10.20
CA THR A 83 5.04 3.12 11.42
C THR A 83 5.96 3.35 12.60
N GLN A 84 5.52 4.18 13.55
CA GLN A 84 6.28 4.47 14.77
C GLN A 84 5.37 4.50 16.00
N VAL A 85 5.77 3.74 17.03
CA VAL A 85 5.14 3.74 18.36
C VAL A 85 6.25 4.00 19.36
N GLY A 86 6.20 5.11 20.10
CA GLY A 86 7.32 5.54 20.94
C GLY A 86 8.60 5.69 20.11
N ASP A 87 9.67 5.02 20.55
CA ASP A 87 10.96 4.96 19.84
C ASP A 87 11.07 3.76 18.88
N ALA A 88 10.08 2.86 18.86
CA ALA A 88 10.09 1.69 17.99
C ALA A 88 9.51 2.02 16.62
N THR A 89 10.24 1.68 15.56
CA THR A 89 9.82 1.82 14.17
C THR A 89 9.63 0.46 13.51
N CYS A 90 8.76 0.40 12.51
CA CYS A 90 8.63 -0.73 11.58
C CYS A 90 8.52 -0.19 10.16
N LYS A 91 9.29 -0.76 9.24
CA LYS A 91 9.12 -0.53 7.82
C LYS A 91 8.60 -1.80 7.17
N ALA A 92 7.51 -1.66 6.42
CA ALA A 92 6.89 -2.77 5.72
C ALA A 92 6.64 -2.42 4.26
N ALA A 93 6.46 -3.45 3.44
CA ALA A 93 6.22 -3.30 2.01
C ALA A 93 5.07 -4.20 1.53
N LEU A 94 4.44 -3.78 0.43
CA LEU A 94 3.55 -4.59 -0.39
C LEU A 94 4.09 -4.56 -1.83
N ARG A 95 4.48 -5.73 -2.36
CA ARG A 95 5.08 -5.88 -3.69
C ARG A 95 4.57 -7.14 -4.37
N TYR A 96 4.41 -7.10 -5.69
CA TYR A 96 4.12 -8.32 -6.45
C TYR A 96 5.38 -9.18 -6.61
N GLU A 97 5.41 -10.34 -5.95
CA GLU A 97 6.55 -11.25 -5.91
C GLU A 97 6.09 -12.68 -6.19
N ASN A 98 6.76 -13.37 -7.11
CA ASN A 98 6.51 -14.79 -7.42
C ASN A 98 5.04 -15.13 -7.69
N GLY A 99 4.31 -14.23 -8.36
CA GLY A 99 2.90 -14.44 -8.68
C GLY A 99 1.91 -13.97 -7.60
N TYR A 100 2.38 -13.38 -6.51
CA TYR A 100 1.56 -13.02 -5.34
C TYR A 100 1.84 -11.60 -4.83
N PRO A 101 0.82 -10.81 -4.42
CA PRO A 101 1.01 -9.52 -3.75
C PRO A 101 1.49 -9.73 -2.30
N MET A 102 2.80 -9.85 -2.13
CA MET A 102 3.43 -10.16 -0.85
C MET A 102 3.50 -8.93 0.05
N MET A 103 3.06 -9.09 1.31
CA MET A 103 3.29 -8.13 2.38
C MET A 103 4.44 -8.61 3.26
N SER A 104 5.42 -7.76 3.54
CA SER A 104 6.61 -8.13 4.31
C SER A 104 7.09 -6.99 5.21
N ILE A 105 7.69 -7.36 6.34
CA ILE A 105 8.49 -6.44 7.15
C ILE A 105 9.89 -6.38 6.53
N ILE A 106 10.40 -5.19 6.31
CA ILE A 106 11.70 -4.96 5.66
C ILE A 106 12.71 -4.23 6.57
N ASP A 107 12.27 -3.68 7.70
CA ASP A 107 13.10 -3.14 8.80
C ASP A 107 12.31 -3.13 10.12
#